data_AF-A0A350I8B9-F1
#
_entry.id   AF-A0A350I8B9-F1
#
_cell.length_a   1.000
_cell.length_b   1.000
_cell.length_c   1.000
_cell.angle_alpha   90.00
_cell.angle_beta   90.00
_cell.angle_gamma   90.00
#
_symmetry.space_group_name_H-M   'P 1'
#
loop_
_entity.id
_entity.type
_entity.pdbx_description
1 polymer ?
#
loop_
_entity_poly.entity_id
_entity_poly.type
_entity_poly.pdbx_seq_one_letter_code
_entity_poly.pdbx_strand_id
1 'polypeptide(L)'
;MKYLTSIWTTIILSLILITIRVIDPSPVQQLRLNTFDQYISTIPEKKSDIVLLNIGEESLGLLGQYPFPRQTYAQLISDLRNANAGLIGFTLMFPEADRFGGDEVFASWVNDNGIILAQDADERGRSTKAPYVGSATFGTGDPLDWAIRYKGLVTNITEIEQGAWGTGLINGMPEVDGLVRRIPLLSQINKELYPSFALELLRVSNERLSYTVKVNDVGIEEIIIRPFRITTDPNGSFWINHNYTFTEIEVGTNLPDLQGRTVLIGLTAKGLAAQIPTPAGLQSAHHIQAASIQSIMDEISISRPLWADLIEILAMLIASGLLIYTVYHRSIRASSILFVGIAISIGACVVYVWNEWGILLDISYIALLYITVFSSASFNNFYKQYMLRQQIKKQFETYLDPKQVYLLQKNPGLLKLGGERRQMSFLFMDIVGFTPISEHYKNKNDP
;
A
#
# COMPACT_ATOMS: atom_id res chain seq x y z
N MET A 1 14.27 14.68 -35.02
CA MET A 1 15.20 14.81 -33.86
C MET A 1 15.07 16.13 -33.08
N LYS A 2 14.87 17.31 -33.70
CA LYS A 2 14.71 18.60 -32.97
C LYS A 2 13.63 18.60 -31.88
N TYR A 3 12.54 17.85 -32.08
CA TYR A 3 11.44 17.77 -31.12
C TYR A 3 11.72 16.82 -29.95
N LEU A 4 12.52 15.75 -30.15
CA LEU A 4 12.80 14.73 -29.13
C LEU A 4 13.62 15.26 -27.94
N THR A 5 14.42 16.30 -28.16
CA THR A 5 15.34 16.87 -27.16
C THR A 5 14.87 18.22 -26.61
N SER A 6 13.59 18.54 -26.78
CA SER A 6 13.01 19.81 -26.34
C SER A 6 12.66 19.79 -24.85
N ILE A 7 12.51 20.98 -24.25
CA ILE A 7 11.92 21.10 -22.90
C ILE A 7 10.52 20.48 -22.85
N TRP A 8 9.79 20.59 -23.96
CA TRP A 8 8.46 20.03 -24.13
C TRP A 8 8.40 18.52 -23.97
N THR A 9 9.44 17.76 -24.34
CA THR A 9 9.41 16.30 -24.16
C THR A 9 9.52 15.92 -22.70
N THR A 10 10.32 16.63 -21.91
CA THR A 10 10.38 16.42 -20.46
C THR A 10 9.07 16.82 -19.78
N ILE A 11 8.44 17.92 -20.20
CA ILE A 11 7.13 18.33 -19.67
C ILE A 11 6.05 17.29 -19.99
N ILE A 12 5.98 16.85 -21.24
CA ILE A 12 5.01 15.81 -21.66
C ILE A 12 5.26 14.51 -20.91
N LEU A 13 6.52 14.08 -20.75
CA LEU A 13 6.86 12.90 -19.96
C LEU A 13 6.40 13.03 -18.50
N SER A 14 6.63 14.19 -17.88
CA SER A 14 6.16 14.47 -16.51
C SER A 14 4.64 14.37 -16.42
N LEU A 15 3.92 14.99 -17.34
CA LEU A 15 2.45 14.96 -17.37
C LEU A 15 1.92 13.53 -17.60
N ILE A 16 2.56 12.75 -18.46
CA ILE A 16 2.20 11.34 -18.69
C ILE A 16 2.36 10.54 -17.39
N LEU A 17 3.49 10.67 -16.69
CA LEU A 17 3.72 9.95 -15.43
C LEU A 17 2.71 10.38 -14.34
N ILE A 18 2.42 11.66 -14.22
CA ILE A 18 1.38 12.14 -13.27
C ILE A 18 0.02 11.57 -13.66
N THR A 19 -0.32 11.54 -14.95
CA THR A 19 -1.58 10.96 -15.43
C THR A 19 -1.65 9.46 -15.11
N ILE A 20 -0.56 8.72 -15.25
CA ILE A 20 -0.48 7.31 -14.87
C ILE A 20 -0.74 7.16 -13.35
N ARG A 21 -0.19 8.03 -12.51
CA ARG A 21 -0.47 8.01 -11.06
C ARG A 21 -1.92 8.34 -10.71
N VAL A 22 -2.56 9.23 -11.46
CA VAL A 22 -3.97 9.60 -11.29
C VAL A 22 -4.91 8.47 -11.73
N ILE A 23 -4.60 7.79 -12.83
CA ILE A 23 -5.34 6.60 -13.27
C ILE A 23 -5.11 5.43 -12.31
N ASP A 24 -3.94 5.37 -11.68
CA ASP A 24 -3.55 4.41 -10.65
C ASP A 24 -3.77 2.94 -11.07
N PRO A 25 -3.14 2.46 -12.17
CA PRO A 25 -3.30 1.07 -12.61
C PRO A 25 -2.64 0.10 -11.60
N SER A 26 -3.03 -1.18 -11.64
CA SER A 26 -2.60 -2.19 -10.64
C SER A 26 -1.09 -2.22 -10.35
N PRO A 27 -0.16 -2.09 -11.31
CA PRO A 27 1.27 -2.04 -11.00
C PRO A 27 1.70 -0.84 -10.15
N VAL A 28 1.04 0.31 -10.32
CA VAL A 28 1.29 1.52 -9.51
C VAL A 28 0.74 1.33 -8.11
N GLN A 29 -0.48 0.80 -8.00
CA GLN A 29 -1.08 0.45 -6.72
C GLN A 29 -0.20 -0.54 -5.95
N GLN A 30 0.32 -1.57 -6.62
CA GLN A 30 1.17 -2.58 -5.99
C GLN A 30 2.50 -1.98 -5.50
N LEU A 31 3.13 -1.10 -6.27
CA LEU A 31 4.36 -0.41 -5.84
C LEU A 31 4.11 0.42 -4.56
N ARG A 32 2.97 1.12 -4.51
CA ARG A 32 2.54 1.87 -3.33
C ARG A 32 2.28 0.96 -2.13
N LEU A 33 1.53 -0.12 -2.31
CA LEU A 33 1.20 -1.07 -1.24
C LEU A 33 2.45 -1.73 -0.65
N ASN A 34 3.40 -2.14 -1.49
CA ASN A 34 4.69 -2.68 -1.04
C ASN A 34 5.47 -1.66 -0.19
N THR A 35 5.34 -0.38 -0.50
CA THR A 35 5.98 0.70 0.26
C THR A 35 5.30 0.87 1.63
N PHE A 36 3.98 0.76 1.68
CA PHE A 36 3.24 0.79 2.95
C PHE A 36 3.56 -0.41 3.84
N ASP A 37 3.80 -1.59 3.25
CA ASP A 37 4.25 -2.75 4.00
C ASP A 37 5.59 -2.49 4.68
N GLN A 38 6.51 -1.77 4.02
CA GLN A 38 7.78 -1.36 4.64
C GLN A 38 7.54 -0.43 5.83
N TYR A 39 6.58 0.50 5.73
CA TYR A 39 6.23 1.39 6.84
C TYR A 39 5.66 0.60 8.02
N ILE A 40 4.66 -0.24 7.78
CA ILE A 40 4.04 -1.06 8.82
C ILE A 40 5.06 -2.00 9.46
N SER A 41 6.03 -2.52 8.70
CA SER A 41 7.10 -3.36 9.24
C SER A 41 8.02 -2.64 10.24
N THR A 42 8.05 -1.30 10.27
CA THR A 42 8.83 -0.54 11.27
C THR A 42 8.15 -0.50 12.63
N ILE A 43 6.87 -0.86 12.74
CA ILE A 43 6.15 -0.93 14.01
C ILE A 43 6.78 -2.05 14.84
N PRO A 44 7.19 -1.81 16.10
CA PRO A 44 7.83 -2.83 16.90
C PRO A 44 6.89 -4.01 17.16
N GLU A 45 7.45 -5.21 17.11
CA GLU A 45 6.71 -6.43 17.46
C GLU A 45 6.28 -6.41 18.92
N LYS A 46 5.01 -6.79 19.18
CA LYS A 46 4.44 -6.82 20.53
C LYS A 46 3.73 -8.15 20.80
N LYS A 47 3.87 -8.66 22.03
CA LYS A 47 3.10 -9.82 22.49
C LYS A 47 1.68 -9.37 22.89
N SER A 48 0.66 -10.03 22.32
CA SER A 48 -0.75 -9.79 22.62
C SER A 48 -1.22 -10.58 23.85
N ASP A 49 -2.22 -10.04 24.55
CA ASP A 49 -2.94 -10.72 25.63
C ASP A 49 -4.07 -11.63 25.10
N ILE A 50 -4.35 -11.61 23.80
CA ILE A 50 -5.30 -12.53 23.16
C ILE A 50 -4.64 -13.90 23.03
N VAL A 51 -5.38 -14.93 23.43
CA VAL A 51 -4.97 -16.33 23.31
C VAL A 51 -5.63 -16.93 22.08
N LEU A 52 -4.85 -17.65 21.27
CA LEU A 52 -5.35 -18.34 20.09
C LEU A 52 -5.45 -19.82 20.40
N LEU A 53 -6.62 -20.38 20.12
CA LEU A 53 -6.89 -21.79 20.27
C LEU A 53 -7.04 -22.43 18.89
N ASN A 54 -6.09 -23.27 18.55
CA ASN A 54 -5.94 -23.87 17.24
C ASN A 54 -6.66 -25.21 17.18
N ILE A 55 -7.50 -25.40 16.16
CA ILE A 55 -7.96 -26.73 15.72
C ILE A 55 -7.00 -27.17 14.61
N GLY A 56 -5.87 -27.76 15.00
CA GLY A 56 -4.80 -28.21 14.12
C GLY A 56 -4.70 -29.72 13.97
N GLU A 57 -3.56 -30.18 13.45
CA GLU A 57 -3.29 -31.61 13.25
C GLU A 57 -3.28 -32.40 14.57
N GLU A 58 -2.79 -31.79 15.65
CA GLU A 58 -2.78 -32.41 16.99
C GLU A 58 -4.22 -32.57 17.51
N SER A 59 -5.04 -31.52 17.38
CA SER A 59 -6.47 -31.58 17.70
C SER A 59 -7.18 -32.70 16.94
N LEU A 60 -6.91 -32.87 15.63
CA LEU A 60 -7.49 -33.95 14.83
C LEU A 60 -6.98 -35.34 15.26
N GLY A 61 -5.71 -35.45 15.64
CA GLY A 61 -5.14 -36.70 16.16
C GLY A 61 -5.79 -37.16 17.47
N LEU A 62 -6.21 -36.21 18.32
CA LEU A 62 -6.83 -36.48 19.62
C LEU A 62 -8.36 -36.65 19.53
N LEU A 63 -9.03 -35.78 18.78
CA LEU A 63 -10.49 -35.68 18.75
C LEU A 63 -11.13 -36.34 17.52
N GLY A 64 -10.32 -36.74 16.55
CA GLY A 64 -10.76 -37.42 15.33
C GLY A 64 -11.02 -36.49 14.15
N GLN A 65 -11.92 -36.89 13.27
CA GLN A 65 -12.15 -36.21 12.00
C GLN A 65 -13.02 -34.95 12.14
N TYR A 66 -12.64 -33.89 11.43
CA TYR A 66 -13.46 -32.67 11.29
C TYR A 66 -14.57 -32.82 10.22
N PRO A 67 -15.74 -32.14 10.36
CA PRO A 67 -16.18 -31.33 11.50
C PRO A 67 -16.46 -32.16 12.75
N PHE A 68 -16.09 -31.59 13.90
CA PHE A 68 -16.37 -32.19 15.21
C PHE A 68 -17.86 -32.10 15.57
N PRO A 69 -18.39 -33.06 16.36
CA PRO A 69 -19.74 -32.97 16.89
C PRO A 69 -19.96 -31.71 17.75
N ARG A 70 -21.19 -31.21 17.80
CA ARG A 70 -21.59 -30.03 18.60
C ARG A 70 -21.22 -30.14 20.08
N GLN A 71 -21.32 -31.34 20.64
CA GLN A 71 -20.95 -31.62 22.01
C GLN A 71 -19.46 -31.34 22.28
N THR A 72 -18.59 -31.51 21.29
CA THR A 72 -17.16 -31.17 21.43
C THR A 72 -16.97 -29.67 21.61
N TYR A 73 -17.71 -28.84 20.87
CA TYR A 73 -17.65 -27.39 21.05
C TYR A 73 -18.29 -26.93 22.36
N ALA A 74 -19.37 -27.59 22.80
CA ALA A 74 -19.97 -27.35 24.11
C ALA A 74 -19.00 -27.67 25.26
N GLN A 75 -18.34 -28.83 25.20
CA GLN A 75 -17.31 -29.21 26.16
C GLN A 75 -16.14 -28.23 26.13
N LEU A 76 -15.71 -27.81 24.94
CA LEU A 76 -14.64 -26.82 24.79
C LEU A 76 -14.98 -25.49 25.49
N ILE A 77 -16.22 -25.00 25.37
CA ILE A 77 -16.66 -23.81 26.12
C ILE A 77 -16.56 -24.07 27.63
N SER A 78 -17.02 -25.22 28.11
CA SER A 78 -16.90 -25.60 29.52
C SER A 78 -15.45 -25.61 30.00
N ASP A 79 -14.54 -26.19 29.22
CA ASP A 79 -13.13 -26.30 29.57
C ASP A 79 -12.45 -24.93 29.62
N LEU A 80 -12.76 -24.06 28.65
CA LEU A 80 -12.28 -22.67 28.63
C LEU A 80 -12.81 -21.86 29.81
N ARG A 81 -14.08 -22.04 30.19
CA ARG A 81 -14.68 -21.38 31.36
C ARG A 81 -14.03 -21.87 32.66
N ASN A 82 -13.78 -23.17 32.78
CA ASN A 82 -13.05 -23.76 33.91
C ASN A 82 -11.59 -23.28 33.99
N ALA A 83 -10.99 -22.96 32.85
CA ALA A 83 -9.67 -22.35 32.72
C ALA A 83 -9.69 -20.81 32.88
N ASN A 84 -10.78 -20.21 33.38
CA ASN A 84 -10.96 -18.77 33.54
C ASN A 84 -10.79 -17.94 32.25
N ALA A 85 -11.22 -18.44 31.09
CA ALA A 85 -11.26 -17.62 29.87
C ALA A 85 -12.17 -16.38 30.05
N GLY A 86 -11.83 -15.28 29.40
CA GLY A 86 -12.66 -14.07 29.27
C GLY A 86 -13.73 -14.26 28.20
N LEU A 87 -13.75 -13.43 27.16
CA LEU A 87 -14.59 -13.67 25.99
C LEU A 87 -14.05 -14.82 25.14
N ILE A 88 -14.96 -15.59 24.53
CA ILE A 88 -14.60 -16.69 23.64
C ILE A 88 -15.17 -16.41 22.26
N GLY A 89 -14.29 -16.25 21.28
CA GLY A 89 -14.65 -15.96 19.90
C GLY A 89 -14.44 -17.18 19.00
N PHE A 90 -15.48 -17.62 18.30
CA PHE A 90 -15.36 -18.63 17.25
C PHE A 90 -15.19 -17.96 15.90
N THR A 91 -14.04 -18.17 15.26
CA THR A 91 -13.79 -17.72 13.88
C THR A 91 -14.20 -18.75 12.82
N LEU A 92 -14.81 -19.85 13.27
CA LEU A 92 -15.50 -20.82 12.45
C LEU A 92 -17.01 -20.60 12.52
N MET A 93 -17.70 -21.00 11.46
CA MET A 93 -19.15 -20.84 11.30
C MET A 93 -19.87 -22.18 11.40
N PHE A 94 -21.16 -22.09 11.74
CA PHE A 94 -22.04 -23.21 12.00
C PHE A 94 -23.34 -23.11 11.19
N PRO A 95 -23.25 -23.09 9.84
CA PRO A 95 -24.39 -22.75 8.97
C PRO A 95 -25.40 -23.88 8.77
N GLU A 96 -25.07 -25.10 9.19
CA GLU A 96 -25.90 -26.29 9.01
C GLU A 96 -26.08 -27.00 10.35
N ALA A 97 -27.25 -27.64 10.50
CA ALA A 97 -27.54 -28.52 11.63
C ALA A 97 -26.52 -29.66 11.69
N ASP A 98 -26.11 -30.04 12.89
CA ASP A 98 -25.14 -31.12 13.04
C ASP A 98 -25.77 -32.47 12.68
N ARG A 99 -25.09 -33.21 11.80
CA ARG A 99 -25.45 -34.59 11.45
C ARG A 99 -25.44 -35.55 12.63
N PHE A 100 -24.70 -35.22 13.71
CA PHE A 100 -24.67 -35.99 14.95
C PHE A 100 -25.65 -35.44 16.02
N GLY A 101 -26.41 -34.39 15.69
CA GLY A 101 -27.26 -33.66 16.63
C GLY A 101 -26.45 -32.87 17.67
N GLY A 102 -27.11 -32.46 18.75
CA GLY A 102 -26.45 -31.70 19.82
C GLY A 102 -26.39 -30.19 19.64
N ASP A 103 -27.02 -29.66 18.59
CA ASP A 103 -27.16 -28.22 18.38
C ASP A 103 -27.80 -27.53 19.60
N GLU A 104 -28.80 -28.15 20.23
CA GLU A 104 -29.43 -27.65 21.46
C GLU A 104 -28.46 -27.56 22.64
N VAL A 105 -27.60 -28.57 22.82
CA VAL A 105 -26.60 -28.59 23.89
C VAL A 105 -25.57 -27.51 23.65
N PHE A 106 -25.07 -27.39 22.41
CA PHE A 106 -24.11 -26.35 22.08
C PHE A 106 -24.71 -24.95 22.19
N ALA A 107 -25.94 -24.74 21.72
CA ALA A 107 -26.68 -23.49 21.88
C ALA A 107 -26.84 -23.10 23.36
N SER A 108 -27.14 -24.07 24.24
CA SER A 108 -27.23 -23.82 25.69
C SER A 108 -25.91 -23.35 26.32
N TRP A 109 -24.78 -23.84 25.81
CA TRP A 109 -23.45 -23.39 26.21
C TRP A 109 -23.02 -22.10 25.52
N VAL A 110 -23.56 -21.77 24.36
CA VAL A 110 -23.33 -20.48 23.71
C VAL A 110 -24.03 -19.37 24.50
N ASN A 111 -25.23 -19.66 25.00
CA ASN A 111 -25.98 -18.76 25.86
C ASN A 111 -25.23 -18.47 27.18
N ASP A 112 -25.25 -17.20 27.62
CA ASP A 112 -24.69 -16.71 28.88
C ASP A 112 -23.19 -16.97 29.14
N ASN A 113 -22.44 -17.43 28.14
CA ASN A 113 -21.02 -17.75 28.25
C ASN A 113 -20.15 -16.82 27.41
N GLY A 114 -20.54 -15.57 27.15
CA GLY A 114 -19.66 -14.60 26.50
C GLY A 114 -19.11 -15.03 25.14
N ILE A 115 -19.95 -15.70 24.33
CA ILE A 115 -19.57 -16.23 23.04
C ILE A 115 -19.82 -15.21 21.93
N ILE A 116 -18.82 -15.00 21.07
CA ILE A 116 -18.92 -14.24 19.83
C ILE A 116 -18.77 -15.21 18.67
N LEU A 117 -19.71 -15.17 17.72
CA LEU A 117 -19.69 -16.05 16.55
C LEU A 117 -19.32 -15.29 15.28
N ALA A 118 -18.55 -15.97 14.43
CA ALA A 118 -18.28 -15.49 13.09
C ALA A 118 -19.50 -15.62 12.18
N GLN A 119 -19.60 -14.67 11.26
CA GLN A 119 -20.40 -14.71 10.05
C GLN A 119 -19.49 -14.34 8.87
N ASP A 120 -19.93 -14.60 7.66
CA ASP A 120 -19.18 -14.24 6.46
C ASP A 120 -20.09 -13.57 5.44
N ALA A 121 -19.65 -12.44 4.88
CA ALA A 121 -20.36 -11.75 3.81
C ALA A 121 -19.86 -12.29 2.47
N ASP A 122 -20.77 -12.85 1.67
CA ASP A 122 -20.42 -13.51 0.42
C ASP A 122 -21.44 -13.20 -0.69
N GLU A 123 -20.95 -13.11 -1.93
CA GLU A 123 -21.78 -12.86 -3.11
C GLU A 123 -22.79 -13.99 -3.37
N ARG A 124 -22.52 -15.20 -2.88
CA ARG A 124 -23.37 -16.39 -2.96
C ARG A 124 -23.89 -16.83 -1.59
N GLY A 125 -23.87 -15.92 -0.61
CA GLY A 125 -24.42 -16.16 0.72
C GLY A 125 -25.88 -16.63 0.66
N ARG A 126 -26.24 -17.55 1.55
CA ARG A 126 -27.58 -18.18 1.59
C ARG A 126 -28.62 -17.33 2.33
N SER A 127 -28.15 -16.38 3.15
CA SER A 127 -28.99 -15.49 3.96
C SER A 127 -28.86 -14.05 3.48
N THR A 128 -29.95 -13.28 3.58
CA THR A 128 -29.96 -11.84 3.29
C THR A 128 -30.00 -10.98 4.56
N LYS A 129 -30.25 -11.60 5.71
CA LYS A 129 -30.34 -10.91 6.99
C LYS A 129 -29.80 -11.83 8.06
N ALA A 130 -29.08 -11.25 9.02
CA ALA A 130 -28.60 -11.95 10.19
C ALA A 130 -28.85 -11.10 11.45
N PRO A 131 -28.78 -11.67 12.66
CA PRO A 131 -28.65 -10.87 13.87
C PRO A 131 -27.43 -9.96 13.75
N TYR A 132 -27.62 -8.67 14.06
CA TYR A 132 -26.57 -7.67 14.13
C TYR A 132 -26.94 -6.60 15.14
N VAL A 133 -25.94 -5.88 15.61
CA VAL A 133 -26.15 -4.70 16.44
C VAL A 133 -26.14 -3.44 15.56
N GLY A 134 -27.22 -2.66 15.66
CA GLY A 134 -27.36 -1.42 14.91
C GLY A 134 -26.27 -0.38 15.26
N SER A 135 -26.03 0.52 14.32
CA SER A 135 -25.12 1.65 14.49
C SER A 135 -25.88 2.98 14.50
N ALA A 136 -25.40 3.91 15.32
CA ALA A 136 -25.79 5.31 15.25
C ALA A 136 -24.89 6.03 14.24
N THR A 137 -25.48 6.87 13.39
CA THR A 137 -24.72 7.67 12.41
C THR A 137 -24.64 9.12 12.89
N PHE A 138 -23.47 9.72 12.75
CA PHE A 138 -23.20 11.11 13.07
C PHE A 138 -22.46 11.79 11.91
N GLY A 139 -22.97 12.93 11.44
CA GLY A 139 -22.35 13.73 10.37
C GLY A 139 -23.30 14.03 9.21
N THR A 140 -22.74 14.35 8.03
CA THR A 140 -23.50 14.87 6.87
C THR A 140 -23.80 13.84 5.79
N GLY A 141 -23.06 12.72 5.75
CA GLY A 141 -23.22 11.66 4.76
C GLY A 141 -24.04 10.45 5.24
N ASP A 142 -24.21 9.45 4.36
CA ASP A 142 -24.78 8.13 4.69
C ASP A 142 -23.68 7.06 4.62
N PRO A 143 -23.39 6.31 5.69
CA PRO A 143 -22.39 5.25 5.66
C PRO A 143 -22.72 4.12 4.66
N LEU A 144 -23.98 3.95 4.28
CA LEU A 144 -24.41 2.94 3.31
C LEU A 144 -23.90 3.21 1.89
N ASP A 145 -23.55 4.45 1.57
CA ASP A 145 -23.01 4.82 0.25
C ASP A 145 -21.52 4.46 0.11
N TRP A 146 -20.84 4.27 1.25
CA TRP A 146 -19.39 4.10 1.32
C TRP A 146 -18.94 2.72 1.79
N ALA A 147 -19.71 2.10 2.69
CA ALA A 147 -19.38 0.77 3.22
C ALA A 147 -19.31 -0.29 2.12
N ILE A 148 -18.41 -1.25 2.27
CA ILE A 148 -18.22 -2.31 1.29
C ILE A 148 -19.49 -3.15 1.19
N ARG A 149 -20.01 -3.28 -0.03
CA ARG A 149 -21.27 -3.95 -0.30
C ARG A 149 -21.07 -5.41 -0.67
N TYR A 150 -21.84 -6.28 -0.03
CA TYR A 150 -21.98 -7.68 -0.39
C TYR A 150 -23.45 -8.03 -0.68
N LYS A 151 -23.69 -9.07 -1.50
CA LYS A 151 -25.05 -9.49 -1.86
C LYS A 151 -25.72 -10.40 -0.82
N GLY A 152 -24.95 -11.17 -0.07
CA GLY A 152 -25.49 -12.16 0.87
C GLY A 152 -24.56 -12.40 2.07
N LEU A 153 -25.05 -13.25 2.96
CA LEU A 153 -24.41 -13.65 4.21
C LEU A 153 -24.43 -15.17 4.33
N VAL A 154 -23.40 -15.70 4.98
CA VAL A 154 -23.36 -17.03 5.57
C VAL A 154 -23.43 -16.84 7.08
N THR A 155 -24.51 -17.32 7.67
CA THR A 155 -24.83 -17.16 9.10
C THR A 155 -24.80 -18.50 9.79
N ASN A 156 -24.85 -18.49 11.12
CA ASN A 156 -25.01 -19.72 11.89
C ASN A 156 -26.49 -20.15 11.86
N ILE A 157 -26.78 -21.39 12.27
CA ILE A 157 -28.17 -21.81 12.51
C ILE A 157 -28.78 -20.97 13.64
N THR A 158 -30.07 -20.71 13.55
CA THR A 158 -30.78 -19.75 14.40
C THR A 158 -30.70 -20.13 15.88
N GLU A 159 -30.76 -21.41 16.22
CA GLU A 159 -30.71 -21.91 17.60
C GLU A 159 -29.39 -21.56 18.29
N ILE A 160 -28.27 -21.63 17.57
CA ILE A 160 -26.94 -21.29 18.10
C ILE A 160 -26.75 -19.77 18.12
N GLU A 161 -27.16 -19.10 17.03
CA GLU A 161 -26.86 -17.69 16.83
C GLU A 161 -27.59 -16.77 17.82
N GLN A 162 -28.82 -17.12 18.21
CA GLN A 162 -29.62 -16.33 19.16
C GLN A 162 -29.02 -16.31 20.58
N GLY A 163 -28.27 -17.33 20.97
CA GLY A 163 -27.61 -17.38 22.28
C GLY A 163 -26.29 -16.60 22.34
N ALA A 164 -25.73 -16.22 21.20
CA ALA A 164 -24.44 -15.54 21.16
C ALA A 164 -24.56 -14.09 21.68
N TRP A 165 -23.54 -13.62 22.39
CA TRP A 165 -23.48 -12.23 22.87
C TRP A 165 -23.18 -11.23 21.75
N GLY A 166 -22.66 -11.73 20.63
CA GLY A 166 -22.40 -10.95 19.42
C GLY A 166 -22.11 -11.84 18.22
N THR A 167 -22.35 -11.27 17.04
CA THR A 167 -22.04 -11.86 15.74
C THR A 167 -21.32 -10.83 14.88
N GLY A 168 -20.28 -11.25 14.17
CA GLY A 168 -19.54 -10.32 13.32
C GLY A 168 -18.84 -10.97 12.14
N LEU A 169 -18.63 -10.16 11.11
CA LEU A 169 -18.07 -10.58 9.83
C LEU A 169 -16.56 -10.80 9.93
N ILE A 170 -16.08 -11.97 9.47
CA ILE A 170 -14.65 -12.30 9.44
C ILE A 170 -13.96 -11.95 8.11
N ASN A 171 -14.66 -11.24 7.21
CA ASN A 171 -14.15 -10.89 5.89
C ASN A 171 -12.82 -10.13 5.95
N GLY A 172 -11.85 -10.60 5.18
CA GLY A 172 -10.67 -9.82 4.82
C GLY A 172 -10.93 -8.97 3.58
N MET A 173 -10.08 -7.97 3.35
CA MET A 173 -10.07 -7.21 2.09
C MET A 173 -8.76 -7.47 1.34
N PRO A 174 -8.74 -8.43 0.39
CA PRO A 174 -7.59 -8.64 -0.48
C PRO A 174 -7.35 -7.44 -1.39
N GLU A 175 -6.11 -7.00 -1.49
CA GLU A 175 -5.69 -5.94 -2.39
C GLU A 175 -5.44 -6.47 -3.82
N VAL A 176 -4.98 -5.60 -4.73
CA VAL A 176 -4.67 -5.95 -6.13
C VAL A 176 -3.62 -7.06 -6.29
N ASP A 177 -2.81 -7.32 -5.27
CA ASP A 177 -1.80 -8.39 -5.22
C ASP A 177 -2.28 -9.63 -4.45
N GLY A 178 -3.53 -9.62 -3.96
CA GLY A 178 -4.15 -10.71 -3.21
C GLY A 178 -3.77 -10.74 -1.72
N LEU A 179 -2.91 -9.84 -1.23
CA LEU A 179 -2.57 -9.78 0.20
C LEU A 179 -3.67 -9.05 0.99
N VAL A 180 -3.98 -9.56 2.17
CA VAL A 180 -4.90 -8.91 3.11
C VAL A 180 -4.10 -7.97 4.01
N ARG A 181 -4.34 -6.67 3.85
CA ARG A 181 -3.73 -5.60 4.67
C ARG A 181 -4.75 -4.89 5.54
N ARG A 182 -6.02 -4.98 5.14
CA ARG A 182 -7.16 -4.28 5.73
C ARG A 182 -8.32 -5.23 5.94
N ILE A 183 -9.19 -4.89 6.89
CA ILE A 183 -10.53 -5.45 7.01
C ILE A 183 -11.58 -4.34 6.91
N PRO A 184 -12.76 -4.60 6.34
CA PRO A 184 -13.90 -3.72 6.57
C PRO A 184 -14.32 -3.79 8.04
N LEU A 185 -14.49 -2.67 8.71
CA LEU A 185 -15.07 -2.64 10.06
C LEU A 185 -16.59 -2.72 10.03
N LEU A 186 -17.19 -2.17 8.97
CA LEU A 186 -18.61 -2.27 8.67
C LEU A 186 -18.79 -2.64 7.20
N SER A 187 -19.68 -3.58 6.94
CA SER A 187 -20.07 -3.97 5.58
C SER A 187 -21.56 -3.75 5.37
N GLN A 188 -21.94 -3.34 4.17
CA GLN A 188 -23.31 -3.18 3.77
C GLN A 188 -23.85 -4.48 3.17
N ILE A 189 -24.89 -5.03 3.81
CA ILE A 189 -25.67 -6.13 3.25
C ILE A 189 -27.14 -5.75 3.34
N ASN A 190 -27.86 -5.78 2.22
CA ASN A 190 -29.29 -5.44 2.14
C ASN A 190 -29.68 -4.10 2.79
N LYS A 191 -28.83 -3.07 2.59
CA LYS A 191 -28.98 -1.71 3.15
C LYS A 191 -28.92 -1.65 4.69
N GLU A 192 -28.38 -2.69 5.32
CA GLU A 192 -28.05 -2.72 6.75
C GLU A 192 -26.52 -2.81 6.89
N LEU A 193 -25.99 -2.27 7.99
CA LEU A 193 -24.56 -2.30 8.31
C LEU A 193 -24.28 -3.42 9.30
N TYR A 194 -23.40 -4.32 8.90
CA TYR A 194 -22.95 -5.46 9.70
C TYR A 194 -21.52 -5.20 10.20
N PRO A 195 -21.26 -5.33 11.52
CA PRO A 195 -19.93 -5.13 12.09
C PRO A 195 -18.99 -6.27 11.73
N SER A 196 -17.70 -5.97 11.68
CA SER A 196 -16.67 -7.00 11.67
C SER A 196 -16.61 -7.75 12.99
N PHE A 197 -16.09 -8.96 12.96
CA PHE A 197 -15.90 -9.79 14.14
C PHE A 197 -15.02 -9.10 15.19
N ALA A 198 -13.95 -8.43 14.75
CA ALA A 198 -13.10 -7.63 15.64
C ALA A 198 -13.86 -6.49 16.33
N LEU A 199 -14.69 -5.78 15.56
CA LEU A 199 -15.49 -4.66 16.06
C LEU A 199 -16.55 -5.13 17.07
N GLU A 200 -17.19 -6.26 16.78
CA GLU A 200 -18.20 -6.89 17.64
C GLU A 200 -17.62 -7.39 18.97
N LEU A 201 -16.46 -8.04 18.92
CA LEU A 201 -15.80 -8.49 20.14
C LEU A 201 -15.45 -7.31 21.05
N LEU A 202 -14.99 -6.19 20.48
CA LEU A 202 -14.69 -4.97 21.23
C LEU A 202 -15.93 -4.28 21.79
N ARG A 203 -17.06 -4.31 21.08
CA ARG A 203 -18.34 -3.83 21.60
C ARG A 203 -18.75 -4.61 22.84
N VAL A 204 -18.71 -5.94 22.73
CA VAL A 204 -19.10 -6.85 23.83
C VAL A 204 -18.16 -6.71 25.01
N SER A 205 -16.84 -6.67 24.78
CA SER A 205 -15.84 -6.55 25.86
C SER A 205 -15.91 -5.24 26.63
N ASN A 206 -16.44 -4.19 26.01
CA ASN A 206 -16.61 -2.87 26.63
C ASN A 206 -18.07 -2.57 27.03
N GLU A 207 -18.94 -3.59 27.05
CA GLU A 207 -20.34 -3.50 27.47
C GLU A 207 -21.11 -2.38 26.74
N ARG A 208 -20.87 -2.23 25.43
CA ARG A 208 -21.52 -1.19 24.61
C ARG A 208 -22.76 -1.73 23.92
N LEU A 209 -23.80 -0.90 23.86
CA LEU A 209 -25.07 -1.24 23.20
C LEU A 209 -25.04 -1.06 21.67
N SER A 210 -24.17 -0.19 21.15
CA SER A 210 -24.12 0.13 19.72
C SER A 210 -22.80 0.78 19.33
N TYR A 211 -22.61 0.92 18.01
CA TYR A 211 -21.51 1.62 17.36
C TYR A 211 -21.91 3.06 17.04
N THR A 212 -20.97 4.00 17.03
CA THR A 212 -21.18 5.31 16.41
C THR A 212 -20.30 5.45 15.18
N VAL A 213 -20.91 5.72 14.03
CA VAL A 213 -20.22 5.91 12.75
C VAL A 213 -20.20 7.39 12.44
N LYS A 214 -19.01 7.96 12.34
CA LYS A 214 -18.80 9.33 11.89
C LYS A 214 -18.59 9.32 10.39
N VAL A 215 -19.47 10.02 9.67
CA VAL A 215 -19.48 10.03 8.20
C VAL A 215 -19.58 11.47 7.69
N ASN A 216 -18.89 11.74 6.59
CA ASN A 216 -18.98 13.01 5.89
C ASN A 216 -19.36 12.75 4.42
N ASP A 217 -19.43 13.82 3.62
CA ASP A 217 -19.83 13.73 2.21
C ASP A 217 -18.81 13.00 1.32
N VAL A 218 -17.64 12.64 1.87
CA VAL A 218 -16.54 12.01 1.14
C VAL A 218 -16.15 10.63 1.68
N GLY A 219 -16.78 10.14 2.76
CA GLY A 219 -16.51 8.81 3.30
C GLY A 219 -16.83 8.63 4.78
N ILE A 220 -16.64 7.40 5.24
CA ILE A 220 -16.61 7.05 6.67
C ILE A 220 -15.26 7.50 7.22
N GLU A 221 -15.29 8.40 8.20
CA GLU A 221 -14.09 9.02 8.78
C GLU A 221 -13.60 8.24 10.00
N GLU A 222 -14.52 7.93 10.92
CA GLU A 222 -14.21 7.24 12.17
C GLU A 222 -15.35 6.30 12.58
N ILE A 223 -15.00 5.17 13.19
CA ILE A 223 -15.94 4.30 13.90
C ILE A 223 -15.57 4.32 15.38
N ILE A 224 -16.56 4.58 16.23
CA ILE A 224 -16.37 4.86 17.64
C ILE A 224 -17.08 3.80 18.48
N ILE A 225 -16.30 3.15 19.36
CA ILE A 225 -16.76 2.25 20.43
C ILE A 225 -15.95 2.61 21.66
N ARG A 226 -16.51 3.47 22.52
CA ARG A 226 -15.75 4.00 23.66
C ARG A 226 -15.16 2.87 24.51
N PRO A 227 -13.85 2.92 24.85
CA PRO A 227 -12.96 4.09 24.72
C PRO A 227 -12.35 4.33 23.33
N PHE A 228 -12.38 3.34 22.45
CA PHE A 228 -11.69 3.36 21.17
C PHE A 228 -12.35 4.28 20.13
N ARG A 229 -11.50 4.99 19.39
CA ARG A 229 -11.85 5.75 18.18
C ARG A 229 -10.98 5.26 17.06
N ILE A 230 -11.61 4.66 16.05
CA ILE A 230 -10.90 3.97 14.99
C ILE A 230 -11.02 4.82 13.73
N THR A 231 -9.91 5.42 13.29
CA THR A 231 -9.86 6.11 12.01
C THR A 231 -9.96 5.10 10.89
N THR A 232 -10.80 5.37 9.90
CA THR A 232 -11.00 4.48 8.77
C THR A 232 -10.58 5.13 7.47
N ASP A 233 -10.32 4.29 6.47
CA ASP A 233 -10.36 4.73 5.08
C ASP A 233 -11.81 5.08 4.68
N PRO A 234 -12.02 5.83 3.58
CA PRO A 234 -13.36 6.33 3.20
C PRO A 234 -14.44 5.26 3.07
N ASN A 235 -14.06 4.02 2.76
CA ASN A 235 -14.95 2.87 2.64
C ASN A 235 -15.22 2.14 3.98
N GLY A 236 -14.77 2.68 5.11
CA GLY A 236 -14.91 2.08 6.43
C GLY A 236 -13.93 0.92 6.71
N SER A 237 -12.86 0.79 5.93
CA SER A 237 -11.82 -0.21 6.17
C SER A 237 -10.73 0.28 7.12
N PHE A 238 -10.09 -0.68 7.79
CA PHE A 238 -9.06 -0.45 8.81
C PHE A 238 -7.79 -1.23 8.48
N TRP A 239 -6.64 -0.57 8.60
CA TRP A 239 -5.32 -1.14 8.38
C TRP A 239 -4.85 -1.94 9.58
N ILE A 240 -4.41 -3.17 9.33
CA ILE A 240 -4.04 -4.11 10.38
C ILE A 240 -2.54 -4.01 10.64
N ASN A 241 -2.15 -3.84 11.90
CA ASN A 241 -0.78 -4.11 12.31
C ASN A 241 -0.60 -5.62 12.48
N HIS A 242 0.28 -6.21 11.68
CA HIS A 242 0.55 -7.65 11.69
C HIS A 242 1.67 -8.05 12.65
N ASN A 243 2.36 -7.08 13.29
CA ASN A 243 3.53 -7.31 14.12
C ASN A 243 3.13 -7.70 15.56
N TYR A 244 2.29 -8.74 15.67
CA TYR A 244 1.86 -9.31 16.94
C TYR A 244 2.22 -10.77 17.05
N THR A 245 2.67 -11.17 18.23
CA THR A 245 2.78 -12.56 18.63
C THR A 245 1.72 -12.93 19.64
N PHE A 246 1.17 -14.13 19.50
CA PHE A 246 0.08 -14.63 20.34
C PHE A 246 0.52 -15.85 21.13
N THR A 247 -0.19 -16.11 22.22
CA THR A 247 -0.06 -17.40 22.93
C THR A 247 -0.98 -18.39 22.23
N GLU A 248 -0.41 -19.42 21.61
CA GLU A 248 -1.14 -20.44 20.86
C GLU A 248 -1.25 -21.74 21.68
N ILE A 249 -2.44 -22.33 21.68
CA ILE A 249 -2.74 -23.60 22.36
C ILE A 249 -3.54 -24.48 21.39
N GLU A 250 -3.32 -25.79 21.36
CA GLU A 250 -4.10 -26.74 20.55
C GLU A 250 -5.33 -27.24 21.32
N VAL A 251 -6.47 -27.37 20.63
CA VAL A 251 -7.69 -27.95 21.19
C VAL A 251 -7.47 -29.42 21.57
N GLY A 252 -7.93 -29.82 22.75
CA GLY A 252 -7.78 -31.19 23.27
C GLY A 252 -6.52 -31.39 24.13
N THR A 253 -5.67 -30.38 24.25
CA THR A 253 -4.55 -30.36 25.20
C THR A 253 -4.96 -29.73 26.54
N ASN A 254 -4.10 -29.84 27.56
CA ASN A 254 -4.39 -29.24 28.87
C ASN A 254 -4.34 -27.72 28.81
N LEU A 255 -5.46 -27.06 29.15
CA LEU A 255 -5.56 -25.62 29.21
C LEU A 255 -4.89 -25.07 30.49
N PRO A 256 -3.98 -24.09 30.39
CA PRO A 256 -3.50 -23.35 31.55
C PRO A 256 -4.59 -22.40 32.07
N ASP A 257 -4.39 -21.81 33.24
CA ASP A 257 -5.22 -20.69 33.69
C ASP A 257 -5.07 -19.48 32.76
N LEU A 258 -6.16 -19.08 32.12
CA LEU A 258 -6.22 -18.03 31.10
C LEU A 258 -6.43 -16.63 31.69
N GLN A 259 -6.65 -16.51 33.00
CA GLN A 259 -6.65 -15.21 33.73
C GLN A 259 -7.61 -14.16 33.15
N GLY A 260 -8.76 -14.58 32.64
CA GLY A 260 -9.77 -13.69 32.03
C GLY A 260 -9.41 -13.19 30.63
N ARG A 261 -8.37 -13.74 29.98
CA ARG A 261 -7.98 -13.33 28.62
C ARG A 261 -8.99 -13.76 27.58
N THR A 262 -9.11 -12.96 26.52
CA THR A 262 -9.93 -13.30 25.36
C THR A 262 -9.31 -14.46 24.59
N VAL A 263 -10.12 -15.44 24.23
CA VAL A 263 -9.70 -16.64 23.48
C VAL A 263 -10.36 -16.64 22.11
N LEU A 264 -9.58 -16.78 21.05
CA LEU A 264 -10.09 -16.92 19.68
C LEU A 264 -9.80 -18.32 19.16
N ILE A 265 -10.87 -19.01 18.79
CA ILE A 265 -10.82 -20.39 18.30
C ILE A 265 -10.86 -20.35 16.77
N GLY A 266 -9.96 -21.07 16.12
CA GLY A 266 -9.96 -21.17 14.67
C GLY A 266 -9.27 -22.42 14.13
N LEU A 267 -9.59 -22.74 12.88
CA LEU A 267 -9.13 -23.94 12.18
C LEU A 267 -7.75 -23.68 11.55
N THR A 268 -6.75 -24.47 11.93
CA THR A 268 -5.37 -24.41 11.40
C THR A 268 -4.94 -25.68 10.68
N ALA A 269 -5.70 -26.77 10.83
CA ALA A 269 -5.44 -28.05 10.18
C ALA A 269 -5.32 -27.91 8.66
N LYS A 270 -4.28 -28.55 8.10
CA LYS A 270 -3.93 -28.46 6.69
C LYS A 270 -4.97 -29.18 5.84
N GLY A 271 -5.36 -28.55 4.73
CA GLY A 271 -6.38 -29.07 3.82
C GLY A 271 -7.83 -28.82 4.26
N LEU A 272 -8.05 -28.31 5.49
CA LEU A 272 -9.39 -27.92 5.96
C LEU A 272 -9.60 -26.41 5.96
N ALA A 273 -8.59 -25.64 6.36
CA ALA A 273 -8.63 -24.16 6.31
C ALA A 273 -7.64 -23.62 5.28
N ALA A 274 -8.09 -22.68 4.45
CA ALA A 274 -7.21 -21.90 3.60
C ALA A 274 -6.38 -20.94 4.47
N GLN A 275 -5.09 -20.82 4.17
CA GLN A 275 -4.26 -19.78 4.76
C GLN A 275 -4.40 -18.50 3.97
N ILE A 276 -4.52 -17.39 4.67
CA ILE A 276 -4.72 -16.06 4.12
C ILE A 276 -3.33 -15.40 4.00
N PRO A 277 -2.94 -14.95 2.81
CA PRO A 277 -1.65 -14.30 2.63
C PRO A 277 -1.71 -12.85 3.13
N THR A 278 -0.76 -12.49 3.98
CA THR A 278 -0.58 -11.13 4.53
C THR A 278 0.86 -10.68 4.30
N PRO A 279 1.19 -9.39 4.50
CA PRO A 279 2.58 -8.92 4.44
C PRO A 279 3.51 -9.62 5.43
N ALA A 280 2.98 -10.15 6.54
CA ALA A 280 3.74 -10.89 7.54
C ALA A 280 3.83 -12.41 7.28
N GLY A 281 3.25 -12.89 6.17
CA GLY A 281 3.26 -14.30 5.78
C GLY A 281 1.86 -14.93 5.70
N LEU A 282 1.81 -16.27 5.73
CA LEU A 282 0.56 -17.02 5.67
C LEU A 282 -0.05 -17.16 7.08
N GLN A 283 -1.23 -16.60 7.28
CA GLN A 283 -1.93 -16.60 8.57
C GLN A 283 -3.30 -17.28 8.47
N SER A 284 -3.83 -17.78 9.60
CA SER A 284 -5.22 -18.28 9.66
C SER A 284 -6.20 -17.13 9.93
N ALA A 285 -7.50 -17.39 9.75
CA ALA A 285 -8.54 -16.38 9.97
C ALA A 285 -8.50 -15.78 11.39
N HIS A 286 -8.36 -16.59 12.44
CA HIS A 286 -8.27 -16.07 13.81
C HIS A 286 -7.01 -15.26 14.10
N HIS A 287 -5.89 -15.50 13.41
CA HIS A 287 -4.72 -14.64 13.55
C HIS A 287 -5.00 -13.22 13.02
N ILE A 288 -5.67 -13.11 11.87
CA ILE A 288 -6.04 -11.80 11.30
C ILE A 288 -7.04 -11.08 12.19
N GLN A 289 -8.04 -11.80 12.71
CA GLN A 289 -9.01 -11.21 13.64
C GLN A 289 -8.34 -10.78 14.95
N ALA A 290 -7.44 -11.59 15.51
CA ALA A 290 -6.67 -11.24 16.71
C ALA A 290 -5.80 -10.00 16.50
N ALA A 291 -5.06 -9.95 15.39
CA ALA A 291 -4.23 -8.81 15.02
C ALA A 291 -5.09 -7.54 14.84
N SER A 292 -6.28 -7.67 14.26
CA SER A 292 -7.22 -6.55 14.09
C SER A 292 -7.74 -6.04 15.43
N ILE A 293 -8.16 -6.93 16.33
CA ILE A 293 -8.61 -6.57 17.68
C ILE A 293 -7.48 -5.89 18.44
N GLN A 294 -6.28 -6.49 18.45
CA GLN A 294 -5.13 -5.94 19.16
C GLN A 294 -4.68 -4.59 18.59
N SER A 295 -4.69 -4.42 17.27
CA SER A 295 -4.37 -3.13 16.61
C SER A 295 -5.29 -2.01 17.08
N ILE A 296 -6.59 -2.31 17.22
CA ILE A 296 -7.57 -1.34 17.73
C ILE A 296 -7.36 -1.07 19.22
N MET A 297 -7.11 -2.11 20.02
CA MET A 297 -6.86 -1.97 21.46
C MET A 297 -5.60 -1.15 21.77
N ASP A 298 -4.59 -1.24 20.91
CA ASP A 298 -3.35 -0.47 21.01
C ASP A 298 -3.49 0.96 20.44
N GLU A 299 -4.67 1.34 19.96
CA GLU A 299 -4.97 2.63 19.33
C GLU A 299 -4.02 2.98 18.16
N ILE A 300 -3.56 1.94 17.44
CA ILE A 300 -2.72 2.12 16.24
C ILE A 300 -3.59 2.63 15.10
N SER A 301 -3.51 3.93 14.83
CA SER A 301 -4.30 4.62 13.80
C SER A 301 -3.56 4.70 12.47
N ILE A 302 -3.41 3.56 11.79
CA ILE A 302 -2.89 3.54 10.42
C ILE A 302 -4.01 3.93 9.47
N SER A 303 -3.82 5.00 8.71
CA SER A 303 -4.85 5.51 7.81
C SER A 303 -4.28 6.13 6.54
N ARG A 304 -5.10 6.17 5.48
CA ARG A 304 -4.81 6.95 4.28
C ARG A 304 -5.93 7.95 3.99
N PRO A 305 -5.80 9.20 4.48
CA PRO A 305 -6.78 10.24 4.22
C PRO A 305 -6.90 10.58 2.72
N LEU A 306 -8.08 11.00 2.28
CA LEU A 306 -8.34 11.38 0.88
C LEU A 306 -7.44 12.51 0.36
N TRP A 307 -7.05 13.43 1.23
CA TRP A 307 -6.15 14.52 0.85
C TRP A 307 -4.73 14.04 0.57
N ALA A 308 -4.34 12.82 0.98
CA ALA A 308 -3.01 12.27 0.74
C ALA A 308 -2.69 12.20 -0.76
N ASP A 309 -3.62 11.69 -1.58
CA ASP A 309 -3.45 11.63 -3.03
C ASP A 309 -3.27 13.04 -3.64
N LEU A 310 -4.03 14.02 -3.16
CA LEU A 310 -3.92 15.40 -3.62
C LEU A 310 -2.54 16.00 -3.30
N ILE A 311 -2.06 15.82 -2.06
CA ILE A 311 -0.75 16.33 -1.63
C ILE A 311 0.37 15.63 -2.41
N GLU A 312 0.29 14.33 -2.63
CA GLU A 312 1.26 13.58 -3.43
C GLU A 312 1.32 14.11 -4.87
N ILE A 313 0.18 14.33 -5.52
CA ILE A 313 0.09 14.90 -6.89
C ILE A 313 0.66 16.32 -6.93
N LEU A 314 0.30 17.17 -5.97
CA LEU A 314 0.84 18.53 -5.88
C LEU A 314 2.36 18.52 -5.65
N ALA A 315 2.86 17.64 -4.78
CA ALA A 315 4.29 17.46 -4.56
C ALA A 315 5.00 17.03 -5.84
N MET A 316 4.44 16.08 -6.60
CA MET A 316 4.98 15.68 -7.91
C MET A 316 5.01 16.83 -8.91
N LEU A 317 3.93 17.61 -9.02
CA LEU A 317 3.86 18.77 -9.92
C LEU A 317 4.89 19.85 -9.57
N ILE A 318 4.98 20.21 -8.29
CA ILE A 318 5.90 21.26 -7.82
C ILE A 318 7.35 20.79 -7.97
N ALA A 319 7.67 19.58 -7.51
CA ALA A 319 9.03 19.04 -7.55
C ALA A 319 9.53 18.87 -9.00
N SER A 320 8.70 18.31 -9.89
CA SER A 320 9.04 18.17 -11.31
C SER A 320 9.16 19.51 -12.02
N GLY A 321 8.27 20.47 -11.74
CA GLY A 321 8.33 21.82 -12.31
C GLY A 321 9.61 22.57 -11.92
N LEU A 322 9.99 22.51 -10.64
CA LEU A 322 11.23 23.11 -10.14
C LEU A 322 12.48 22.47 -10.75
N LEU A 323 12.49 21.13 -10.90
CA LEU A 323 13.58 20.42 -11.57
C LEU A 323 13.71 20.82 -13.04
N ILE A 324 12.61 20.81 -13.80
CA ILE A 324 12.61 21.18 -15.21
C ILE A 324 13.14 22.61 -15.36
N TYR A 325 12.61 23.55 -14.56
CA TYR A 325 13.07 24.93 -14.58
C TYR A 325 14.57 25.06 -14.31
N THR A 326 15.08 24.43 -13.26
CA THR A 326 16.50 24.54 -12.89
C THR A 326 17.43 23.88 -13.91
N VAL A 327 17.07 22.72 -14.46
CA VAL A 327 17.92 22.01 -15.44
C VAL A 327 18.07 22.79 -16.75
N TYR A 328 17.01 23.47 -17.21
CA TYR A 328 17.05 24.20 -18.48
C TYR A 328 17.51 25.66 -18.35
N HIS A 329 17.41 26.28 -17.16
CA HIS A 329 17.77 27.70 -16.97
C HIS A 329 18.96 27.95 -16.03
N ARG A 330 19.41 26.94 -15.26
CA ARG A 330 20.54 27.04 -14.32
C ARG A 330 21.61 26.01 -14.66
N SER A 331 22.64 25.95 -13.82
CA SER A 331 23.71 24.97 -13.99
C SER A 331 23.25 23.57 -13.58
N ILE A 332 23.85 22.54 -14.21
CA ILE A 332 23.56 21.15 -13.84
C ILE A 332 23.90 20.86 -12.37
N ARG A 333 24.95 21.52 -11.82
CA ARG A 333 25.33 21.38 -10.40
C ARG A 333 24.23 21.89 -9.47
N ALA A 334 23.67 23.07 -9.75
CA ALA A 334 22.55 23.61 -8.98
C ALA A 334 21.33 22.69 -9.04
N SER A 335 21.07 22.12 -10.22
CA SER A 335 19.96 21.18 -10.44
C SER A 335 20.16 19.86 -9.66
N SER A 336 21.39 19.34 -9.61
CA SER A 336 21.72 18.15 -8.81
C SER A 336 21.60 18.39 -7.30
N ILE A 337 22.00 19.58 -6.82
CA ILE A 337 21.82 19.95 -5.40
C ILE A 337 20.33 20.03 -5.07
N LEU A 338 19.54 20.68 -5.93
CA LEU A 338 18.08 20.75 -5.75
C LEU A 338 17.44 19.36 -5.80
N PHE A 339 17.89 18.50 -6.71
CA PHE A 339 17.46 17.11 -6.81
C PHE A 339 17.60 16.40 -5.47
N VAL A 340 18.82 16.35 -4.93
CA VAL A 340 19.11 15.69 -3.65
C VAL A 340 18.36 16.35 -2.50
N GLY A 341 18.32 17.69 -2.46
CA GLY A 341 17.64 18.44 -1.42
C GLY A 341 16.15 18.10 -1.32
N ILE A 342 15.41 18.17 -2.43
CA ILE A 342 13.99 17.82 -2.47
C ILE A 342 13.77 16.35 -2.13
N ALA A 343 14.61 15.43 -2.64
CA ALA A 343 14.47 14.01 -2.35
C ALA A 343 14.61 13.71 -0.84
N ILE A 344 15.61 14.32 -0.19
CA ILE A 344 15.80 14.21 1.26
C ILE A 344 14.63 14.85 2.01
N SER A 345 14.17 16.04 1.60
CA SER A 345 13.06 16.74 2.25
C SER A 345 11.75 15.96 2.17
N ILE A 346 11.41 15.39 1.01
CA ILE A 346 10.21 14.56 0.85
C ILE A 346 10.35 13.29 1.70
N GLY A 347 11.50 12.62 1.64
CA GLY A 347 11.76 11.43 2.46
C GLY A 347 11.62 11.68 3.96
N ALA A 348 12.23 12.75 4.46
CA ALA A 348 12.14 13.15 5.85
C ALA A 348 10.69 13.50 6.26
N CYS A 349 9.95 14.21 5.39
CA CYS A 349 8.55 14.56 5.62
C CYS A 349 7.67 13.30 5.73
N VAL A 350 7.80 12.35 4.79
CA VAL A 350 7.03 11.11 4.80
C VAL A 350 7.32 10.28 6.05
N VAL A 351 8.60 10.13 6.43
CA VAL A 351 8.99 9.41 7.66
C VAL A 351 8.43 10.10 8.91
N TYR A 352 8.49 11.43 8.97
CA TYR A 352 7.93 12.19 10.10
C TYR A 352 6.41 11.99 10.21
N VAL A 353 5.68 12.13 9.09
CA VAL A 353 4.22 11.96 9.04
C VAL A 353 3.80 10.54 9.42
N TRP A 354 4.54 9.52 8.97
CA TRP A 354 4.32 8.13 9.37
C TRP A 354 4.50 7.92 10.87
N ASN A 355 5.63 8.37 11.43
CA ASN A 355 5.98 8.12 12.83
C ASN A 355 5.07 8.88 13.82
N GLU A 356 4.65 10.10 13.49
CA GLU A 356 3.84 10.93 14.38
C GLU A 356 2.34 10.66 14.25
N TRP A 357 1.85 10.36 13.03
CA TRP A 357 0.41 10.30 12.75
C TRP A 357 -0.07 8.98 12.13
N GLY A 358 0.81 8.03 11.82
CA GLY A 358 0.42 6.76 11.19
C GLY A 358 -0.15 6.91 9.77
N ILE A 359 0.08 8.06 9.12
CA ILE A 359 -0.48 8.35 7.80
C ILE A 359 0.41 7.77 6.70
N LEU A 360 -0.20 6.98 5.82
CA LEU A 360 0.48 6.35 4.68
C LEU A 360 0.58 7.32 3.50
N LEU A 361 1.80 7.79 3.19
CA LEU A 361 2.11 8.60 2.00
C LEU A 361 3.01 7.84 1.01
N ASP A 362 2.68 7.85 -0.27
CA ASP A 362 3.41 7.11 -1.30
C ASP A 362 4.68 7.84 -1.75
N ILE A 363 5.83 7.46 -1.21
CA ILE A 363 7.13 7.98 -1.68
C ILE A 363 7.61 7.31 -2.97
N SER A 364 7.13 6.12 -3.29
CA SER A 364 7.72 5.25 -4.32
C SER A 364 7.49 5.80 -5.72
N TYR A 365 6.24 6.17 -6.02
CA TYR A 365 5.91 6.76 -7.32
C TYR A 365 6.47 8.17 -7.47
N ILE A 366 6.50 8.95 -6.37
CA ILE A 366 7.15 10.27 -6.35
C ILE A 366 8.62 10.12 -6.73
N ALA A 367 9.35 9.19 -6.10
CA ALA A 367 10.76 8.94 -6.40
C ALA A 367 10.96 8.48 -7.85
N LEU A 368 10.13 7.56 -8.35
CA LEU A 368 10.19 7.08 -9.74
C LEU A 368 10.04 8.22 -10.73
N LEU A 369 9.00 9.06 -10.55
CA LEU A 369 8.75 10.23 -11.39
C LEU A 369 9.93 11.19 -11.32
N TYR A 370 10.38 11.49 -10.10
CA TYR A 370 11.43 12.49 -9.85
C TYR A 370 12.76 12.11 -10.50
N ILE A 371 13.17 10.84 -10.37
CA ILE A 371 14.36 10.28 -11.04
C ILE A 371 14.19 10.34 -12.57
N THR A 372 13.03 9.93 -13.08
CA THR A 372 12.77 9.87 -14.53
C THR A 372 12.78 11.25 -15.17
N VAL A 373 12.13 12.24 -14.52
CA VAL A 373 12.11 13.64 -14.98
C VAL A 373 13.51 14.24 -14.94
N PHE A 374 14.26 14.05 -13.84
CA PHE A 374 15.62 14.55 -13.73
C PHE A 374 16.55 13.96 -14.81
N SER A 375 16.49 12.63 -15.03
CA SER A 375 17.28 11.96 -16.05
C SER A 375 16.93 12.44 -17.46
N SER A 376 15.63 12.57 -17.78
CA SER A 376 15.17 13.10 -19.08
C SER A 376 15.64 14.53 -19.32
N ALA A 377 15.44 15.42 -18.33
CA ALA A 377 15.85 16.82 -18.42
C ALA A 377 17.37 16.95 -18.60
N SER A 378 18.13 16.21 -17.78
CA SER A 378 19.59 16.23 -17.79
C SER A 378 20.16 15.68 -19.09
N PHE A 379 19.60 14.58 -19.60
CA PHE A 379 19.98 14.01 -20.89
C PHE A 379 19.71 14.97 -22.04
N ASN A 380 18.52 15.60 -22.07
CA ASN A 380 18.17 16.59 -23.09
C ASN A 380 19.12 17.79 -23.07
N ASN A 381 19.43 18.32 -21.89
CA ASN A 381 20.37 19.43 -21.74
C ASN A 381 21.80 19.02 -22.18
N PHE A 382 22.27 17.85 -21.75
CA PHE A 382 23.56 17.30 -22.17
C PHE A 382 23.64 17.13 -23.69
N TYR A 383 22.61 16.56 -24.30
CA TYR A 383 22.56 16.33 -25.74
C TYR A 383 22.56 17.65 -26.53
N LYS A 384 21.81 18.67 -26.07
CA LYS A 384 21.87 20.02 -26.66
C LYS A 384 23.28 20.59 -26.61
N GLN A 385 23.94 20.52 -25.47
CA GLN A 385 25.32 20.99 -25.33
C GLN A 385 26.31 20.20 -26.19
N TYR A 386 26.13 18.88 -26.30
CA TYR A 386 26.95 18.02 -27.15
C TYR A 386 26.83 18.39 -28.63
N MET A 387 25.60 18.57 -29.13
CA MET A 387 25.36 18.95 -30.52
C MET A 387 25.87 20.35 -30.83
N LEU A 388 25.72 21.31 -29.91
CA LEU A 388 26.29 22.66 -30.06
C LEU A 388 27.83 22.59 -30.15
N ARG A 389 28.48 21.78 -29.32
CA ARG A 389 29.94 21.56 -29.40
C ARG A 389 30.36 20.96 -30.74
N GLN A 390 29.60 20.00 -31.28
CA GLN A 390 29.87 19.41 -32.60
C GLN A 390 29.64 20.40 -33.74
N GLN A 391 28.62 21.26 -33.65
CA GLN A 391 28.38 22.32 -34.64
C GLN A 391 29.52 23.33 -34.67
N ILE A 392 29.97 23.78 -33.50
CA ILE A 392 31.13 24.67 -33.35
C ILE A 392 32.37 24.00 -33.94
N LYS A 393 32.63 22.73 -33.59
CA LYS A 393 33.76 21.96 -34.16
C LYS A 393 33.73 21.94 -35.68
N LYS A 394 32.60 21.60 -36.29
CA LYS A 394 32.44 21.53 -37.75
C LYS A 394 32.68 22.88 -38.43
N GLN A 395 32.26 23.98 -37.78
CA GLN A 395 32.54 25.33 -38.28
C GLN A 395 34.03 25.67 -38.22
N PHE A 396 34.74 25.30 -37.15
CA PHE A 396 36.19 25.52 -37.03
C PHE A 396 37.00 24.64 -37.98
N GLU A 397 36.58 23.42 -38.27
CA GLU A 397 37.21 22.53 -39.28
C GLU A 397 37.18 23.10 -40.70
N THR A 398 36.35 24.11 -40.97
CA THR A 398 36.34 24.82 -42.27
C THR A 398 37.52 25.79 -42.40
N TYR A 399 38.07 26.28 -41.28
CA TYR A 399 39.12 27.30 -41.25
C TYR A 399 40.48 26.76 -40.77
N LEU A 400 40.50 25.64 -40.08
CA LEU A 400 41.69 25.05 -39.46
C LEU A 400 41.73 23.55 -39.74
N ASP A 401 42.95 23.00 -39.83
CA ASP A 401 43.14 21.55 -39.96
C ASP A 401 42.42 20.79 -38.83
N PRO A 402 41.65 19.73 -39.14
CA PRO A 402 40.86 19.00 -38.15
C PRO A 402 41.66 18.49 -36.95
N LYS A 403 42.95 18.16 -37.13
CA LYS A 403 43.83 17.72 -36.04
C LYS A 403 44.11 18.88 -35.07
N GLN A 404 44.28 20.10 -35.57
CA GLN A 404 44.49 21.28 -34.73
C GLN A 404 43.24 21.62 -33.92
N VAL A 405 42.05 21.56 -34.52
CA VAL A 405 40.77 21.79 -33.81
C VAL A 405 40.55 20.77 -32.69
N TYR A 406 40.86 19.49 -32.94
CA TYR A 406 40.78 18.44 -31.93
C TYR A 406 41.79 18.65 -30.77
N LEU A 407 43.02 19.06 -31.08
CA LEU A 407 44.04 19.37 -30.07
C LEU A 407 43.61 20.56 -29.19
N LEU A 408 43.06 21.62 -29.78
CA LEU A 408 42.54 22.79 -29.07
C LEU A 408 41.37 22.45 -28.14
N GLN A 409 40.49 21.51 -28.54
CA GLN A 409 39.39 21.06 -27.69
C GLN A 409 39.87 20.28 -26.47
N LYS A 410 40.88 19.42 -26.64
CA LYS A 410 41.46 18.64 -25.53
C LYS A 410 42.27 19.49 -24.58
N ASN A 411 42.95 20.51 -25.09
CA ASN A 411 43.76 21.42 -24.29
C ASN A 411 43.57 22.87 -24.73
N PRO A 412 42.57 23.59 -24.16
CA PRO A 412 42.32 25.00 -24.45
C PRO A 412 43.52 25.91 -24.15
N GLY A 413 44.46 25.47 -23.30
CA GLY A 413 45.69 26.19 -22.98
C GLY A 413 46.71 26.25 -24.12
N LEU A 414 46.45 25.59 -25.26
CA LEU A 414 47.22 25.73 -26.51
C LEU A 414 46.89 27.05 -27.24
N LEU A 415 45.76 27.68 -26.95
CA LEU A 415 45.45 29.07 -27.35
C LEU A 415 46.25 30.04 -26.46
N LYS A 416 47.57 30.00 -26.56
CA LYS A 416 48.42 31.06 -25.98
C LYS A 416 48.47 32.22 -26.96
N LEU A 417 48.12 33.41 -26.47
CA LEU A 417 48.36 34.65 -27.20
C LEU A 417 49.86 34.90 -27.23
N GLY A 418 50.48 34.53 -28.36
CA GLY A 418 51.91 34.64 -28.61
C GLY A 418 52.33 33.70 -29.74
N GLY A 419 53.17 34.17 -30.66
CA GLY A 419 53.76 33.32 -31.70
C GLY A 419 54.85 32.42 -31.12
N GLU A 420 55.02 31.23 -31.68
CA GLU A 420 56.13 30.34 -31.37
C GLU A 420 57.16 30.38 -32.51
N ARG A 421 58.45 30.43 -32.18
CA ARG A 421 59.50 30.25 -33.18
C ARG A 421 59.66 28.76 -33.44
N ARG A 422 59.33 28.33 -34.66
CA ARG A 422 59.56 26.97 -35.15
C ARG A 422 60.44 27.01 -36.39
N GLN A 423 61.37 26.07 -36.50
CA GLN A 423 61.99 25.79 -37.79
C GLN A 423 60.95 25.11 -38.67
N MET A 424 60.62 25.72 -39.80
CA MET A 424 59.68 25.19 -40.78
C MET A 424 60.34 25.18 -42.15
N SER A 425 60.06 24.14 -42.93
CA SER A 425 60.37 24.13 -44.36
C SER A 425 59.16 24.68 -45.11
N PHE A 426 59.35 25.74 -45.88
CA PHE A 426 58.29 26.34 -46.67
C PHE A 426 58.31 25.75 -48.08
N LEU A 427 57.17 25.27 -48.55
CA LEU A 427 56.95 24.89 -49.94
C LEU A 427 56.04 25.93 -50.57
N PHE A 428 56.52 26.58 -51.62
CA PHE A 428 55.72 27.45 -52.46
C PHE A 428 55.52 26.76 -53.79
N MET A 429 54.27 26.52 -54.18
CA MET A 429 53.93 26.05 -55.51
C MET A 429 52.81 26.93 -56.05
N ASP A 430 52.87 27.23 -57.32
CA ASP A 430 51.86 28.02 -58.02
C ASP A 430 51.55 27.36 -59.37
N ILE A 431 50.39 27.67 -59.92
CA ILE A 431 49.98 27.20 -61.23
C ILE A 431 50.73 28.03 -62.28
N VAL A 432 51.57 27.36 -63.07
CA VAL A 432 52.24 27.98 -64.21
C VAL A 432 51.19 28.45 -65.20
N GLY A 433 51.16 29.75 -65.48
CA GLY A 433 50.17 30.35 -66.39
C GLY A 433 48.81 30.65 -65.74
N PHE A 434 48.73 30.83 -64.41
CA PHE A 434 47.48 31.18 -63.73
C PHE A 434 46.78 32.41 -64.33
N THR A 435 47.52 33.47 -64.69
CA THR A 435 46.92 34.71 -65.24
C THR A 435 46.13 34.45 -66.53
N PRO A 436 46.71 33.85 -67.60
CA PRO A 436 45.95 33.55 -68.80
C PRO A 436 44.80 32.54 -68.58
N ILE A 437 44.95 31.59 -67.65
CA ILE A 437 43.88 30.65 -67.27
C ILE A 437 42.72 31.40 -66.60
N SER A 438 43.00 32.28 -65.64
CA SER A 438 42.00 33.05 -64.91
C SER A 438 41.25 34.02 -65.81
N GLU A 439 41.94 34.65 -66.78
CA GLU A 439 41.33 35.53 -67.78
C GLU A 439 40.46 34.77 -68.78
N HIS A 440 40.82 33.53 -69.12
CA HIS A 440 40.02 32.64 -69.96
C HIS A 440 38.68 32.27 -69.28
N TYR A 441 38.73 31.81 -68.03
CA TYR A 441 37.53 31.39 -67.28
C TYR A 441 36.70 32.56 -66.71
N LYS A 442 37.26 33.77 -66.62
CA LYS A 442 36.51 34.97 -66.27
C LYS A 442 35.43 35.31 -67.30
N ASN A 443 35.69 35.01 -68.58
CA ASN A 443 34.83 35.38 -69.71
C ASN A 443 34.07 34.19 -70.33
N LYS A 444 34.46 32.96 -70.01
CA LYS A 444 33.74 31.74 -70.40
C LYS A 444 33.49 30.91 -69.15
N ASN A 445 32.25 30.91 -68.69
CA ASN A 445 31.80 29.94 -67.69
C ASN A 445 31.87 28.55 -68.31
N ASP A 446 32.66 27.66 -67.73
CA ASP A 446 32.50 26.22 -67.95
C ASP A 446 31.18 25.77 -67.27
N PRO A 447 30.43 24.78 -67.80
CA PRO A 447 29.14 24.34 -67.24
C PRO A 447 29.16 23.90 -65.77
#